data_AF-A0A2X2SIW9-F1
#
_entry.id   AF-A0A2X2SIW9-F1
#
_cell.length_a   1.000
_cell.length_b   1.000
_cell.length_c   1.000
_cell.angle_alpha   90.00
_cell.angle_beta   90.00
_cell.angle_gamma   90.00
#
_symmetry.space_group_name_H-M   'P 1'
#
loop_
_entity.id
_entity.type
_entity.pdbx_description
1 polymer ?
#
loop_
_entity_poly.entity_id
_entity_poly.type
_entity_poly.pdbx_seq_one_letter_code
_entity_poly.pdbx_strand_id
1 'polypeptide(L)'
;MKIIFDNALINKVDEIYVTIFDKRDEQRRLIDLLEQWGFALWGKKNEELVYARDFSKEIDFGNLKHTYPYISRDKDCFIVPIYPEYHTELLPDSILNNESPEEFVEDFPHRNAISKVYVSRAMFPHPNKGDLLIFYRTGGLYKSVITTIGMVEEVKYNFSGEDDFLKYCRKSSIFPEEELKKMWTYSDIKPFVVRFLYVYSFPHRINMSKLIELKILAGVNDPPRGFKKITQEQFNTILKETRSDESFIIN
;
A
#
# COMPACT_ATOMS: atom_id res chain seq x y z
N MET A 1 -1.26 -5.61 -13.23
CA MET A 1 -0.50 -4.39 -12.91
C MET A 1 0.73 -4.66 -12.07
N LYS A 2 0.60 -5.15 -10.83
CA LYS A 2 1.76 -5.37 -9.93
C LYS A 2 2.91 -6.14 -10.59
N ILE A 3 2.61 -7.29 -11.20
CA ILE A 3 3.58 -8.12 -11.93
C ILE A 3 4.33 -7.32 -13.01
N ILE A 4 3.65 -6.42 -13.74
CA ILE A 4 4.26 -5.61 -14.80
C ILE A 4 5.31 -4.68 -14.20
N PHE A 5 4.97 -3.99 -13.11
CA PHE A 5 5.86 -3.03 -12.47
C PHE A 5 7.02 -3.70 -11.71
N ASP A 6 6.76 -4.82 -11.04
CA ASP A 6 7.81 -5.60 -10.35
C ASP A 6 8.86 -6.07 -11.38
N ASN A 7 8.42 -6.57 -12.55
CA ASN A 7 9.34 -6.94 -13.63
C ASN A 7 10.07 -5.74 -14.22
N ALA A 8 9.39 -4.61 -14.42
CA ALA A 8 10.02 -3.39 -14.94
C ALA A 8 11.12 -2.87 -14.00
N LEU A 9 10.88 -2.89 -12.69
CA LEU A 9 11.86 -2.49 -11.67
C LEU A 9 13.10 -3.39 -11.68
N ILE A 10 12.89 -4.72 -11.74
CA ILE A 10 13.98 -5.71 -11.79
C ILE A 10 14.84 -5.53 -13.06
N ASN A 11 14.20 -5.31 -14.20
CA ASN A 11 14.87 -5.15 -15.49
C ASN A 11 15.42 -3.74 -15.74
N LYS A 12 15.15 -2.77 -14.84
CA LYS A 12 15.62 -1.38 -14.92
C LYS A 12 15.30 -0.74 -16.27
N VAL A 13 14.06 -0.92 -16.73
CA VAL A 13 13.57 -0.31 -17.98
C VAL A 13 13.08 1.11 -17.71
N ASP A 14 13.18 1.99 -18.69
CA ASP A 14 12.65 3.36 -18.61
C ASP A 14 11.24 3.49 -19.22
N GLU A 15 10.78 2.49 -19.96
CA GLU A 15 9.47 2.49 -20.62
C GLU A 15 8.85 1.08 -20.58
N ILE A 16 7.53 1.04 -20.45
CA ILE A 16 6.74 -0.19 -20.55
C ILE A 16 5.72 0.01 -21.67
N TYR A 17 5.63 -0.94 -22.61
CA TYR A 17 4.57 -0.95 -23.60
C TYR A 17 3.76 -2.26 -23.57
N VAL A 18 2.49 -2.15 -23.93
CA VAL A 18 1.54 -3.27 -24.04
C VAL A 18 0.74 -3.09 -25.32
N THR A 19 0.52 -4.18 -26.05
CA THR A 19 -0.43 -4.19 -27.17
C THR A 19 -1.70 -4.93 -26.79
N ILE A 20 -2.85 -4.39 -27.19
CA ILE A 20 -4.16 -4.95 -26.84
C ILE A 20 -5.20 -4.69 -27.93
N PHE A 21 -6.04 -5.68 -28.23
CA PHE A 21 -7.21 -5.47 -29.08
C PHE A 21 -8.34 -4.80 -28.30
N ASP A 22 -9.03 -3.85 -28.92
CA ASP A 22 -10.28 -3.28 -28.41
C ASP A 22 -11.49 -3.89 -29.14
N LYS A 23 -11.80 -5.16 -28.85
CA LYS A 23 -12.90 -5.89 -29.49
C LYS A 23 -13.97 -6.38 -28.51
N ARG A 24 -13.62 -6.56 -27.24
CA ARG A 24 -14.46 -7.15 -26.20
C ARG A 24 -14.49 -6.26 -24.96
N ASP A 25 -15.57 -6.30 -24.20
CA ASP A 25 -15.71 -5.47 -22.99
C ASP A 25 -14.65 -5.75 -21.92
N GLU A 26 -14.17 -6.99 -21.81
CA GLU A 26 -13.05 -7.34 -20.93
C GLU A 26 -11.75 -6.62 -21.31
N GLN A 27 -11.51 -6.44 -22.61
CA GLN A 27 -10.34 -5.73 -23.11
C GLN A 27 -10.45 -4.23 -22.84
N ARG A 28 -11.65 -3.67 -22.98
CA ARG A 28 -11.93 -2.27 -22.60
C ARG A 28 -11.69 -2.02 -21.12
N ARG A 29 -12.16 -2.91 -20.25
CA ARG A 29 -11.89 -2.84 -18.81
C ARG A 29 -10.38 -2.91 -18.49
N LEU A 30 -9.63 -3.70 -19.25
CA LEU A 30 -8.18 -3.77 -19.10
C LEU A 30 -7.49 -2.49 -19.62
N ILE A 31 -7.98 -1.91 -20.72
CA ILE A 31 -7.54 -0.59 -21.20
C ILE A 31 -7.78 0.48 -20.13
N ASP A 32 -9.00 0.57 -19.59
CA ASP A 32 -9.33 1.52 -18.52
C ASP A 32 -8.40 1.35 -17.30
N LEU A 33 -8.06 0.10 -16.97
CA LEU A 33 -7.11 -0.20 -15.90
C LEU A 33 -5.70 0.28 -16.26
N LEU A 34 -5.20 -0.02 -17.47
CA LEU A 34 -3.89 0.45 -17.93
C LEU A 34 -3.81 1.99 -17.85
N GLU A 35 -4.83 2.68 -18.35
CA GLU A 35 -4.91 4.15 -18.33
C GLU A 35 -4.90 4.71 -16.91
N GLN A 36 -5.64 4.11 -15.96
CA GLN A 36 -5.60 4.50 -14.55
C GLN A 36 -4.21 4.36 -13.90
N TRP A 37 -3.35 3.52 -14.48
CA TRP A 37 -2.00 3.26 -14.00
C TRP A 37 -0.93 3.94 -14.86
N GLY A 38 -1.28 4.96 -15.66
CA GLY A 38 -0.35 5.82 -16.37
C GLY A 38 0.04 5.33 -17.77
N PHE A 39 -0.61 4.31 -18.30
CA PHE A 39 -0.44 3.95 -19.71
C PHE A 39 -1.26 4.88 -20.59
N ALA A 40 -0.64 5.46 -21.60
CA ALA A 40 -1.31 6.28 -22.59
C ALA A 40 -1.32 5.59 -23.95
N LEU A 41 -2.39 5.80 -24.72
CA LEU A 41 -2.45 5.33 -26.11
C LEU A 41 -1.34 6.02 -26.91
N TRP A 42 -0.37 5.22 -27.37
CA TRP A 42 0.75 5.69 -28.18
C TRP A 42 0.45 5.57 -29.67
N GLY A 43 -0.22 4.49 -30.08
CA GLY A 43 -0.52 4.25 -31.49
C GLY A 43 -1.27 2.94 -31.74
N LYS A 44 -1.21 2.46 -32.98
CA LYS A 44 -1.87 1.23 -33.42
C LYS A 44 -0.89 0.37 -34.22
N LYS A 45 -0.81 -0.92 -33.87
CA LYS A 45 -0.04 -1.94 -34.59
C LYS A 45 -1.02 -2.95 -35.18
N ASN A 46 -1.24 -2.89 -36.49
CA ASN A 46 -2.28 -3.65 -37.18
C ASN A 46 -3.68 -3.33 -36.60
N GLU A 47 -4.30 -4.29 -35.92
CA GLU A 47 -5.59 -4.14 -35.25
C GLU A 47 -5.48 -3.94 -33.73
N GLU A 48 -4.27 -3.98 -33.17
CA GLU A 48 -4.00 -3.79 -31.74
C GLU A 48 -3.66 -2.33 -31.44
N LEU A 49 -4.18 -1.80 -30.34
CA LEU A 49 -3.76 -0.54 -29.76
C LEU A 49 -2.44 -0.76 -29.01
N VAL A 50 -1.52 0.18 -29.14
CA VAL A 50 -0.25 0.20 -28.42
C VAL A 50 -0.37 1.23 -27.31
N TYR A 51 -0.29 0.77 -26.06
CA TYR A 51 -0.24 1.61 -24.88
C TYR A 51 1.19 1.65 -24.35
N ALA A 52 1.70 2.84 -24.08
CA ALA A 52 3.03 3.04 -23.51
C ALA A 52 2.92 3.80 -22.19
N ARG A 53 3.83 3.50 -21.27
CA ARG A 53 3.96 4.19 -20.00
C ARG A 53 5.43 4.52 -19.77
N ASP A 54 5.67 5.78 -19.45
CA ASP A 54 6.95 6.24 -18.90
C ASP A 54 7.17 5.60 -17.52
N PHE A 55 8.32 4.97 -17.36
CA PHE A 55 8.77 4.29 -16.14
C PHE A 55 10.10 4.87 -15.60
N SER A 56 10.44 6.08 -16.05
CA SER A 56 11.52 6.87 -15.49
C SER A 56 11.30 7.15 -14.00
N LYS A 57 12.41 7.42 -13.29
CA LYS A 57 12.42 7.64 -11.84
C LYS A 57 11.95 9.04 -11.50
N GLU A 58 10.69 9.33 -11.77
CA GLU A 58 10.04 10.61 -11.48
C GLU A 58 8.76 10.41 -10.66
N ILE A 59 8.43 11.42 -9.84
CA ILE A 59 7.24 11.39 -8.97
C ILE A 59 6.30 12.52 -9.35
N ASP A 60 5.16 12.14 -9.92
CA ASP A 60 4.01 13.02 -10.05
C ASP A 60 3.13 12.94 -8.79
N PHE A 61 3.28 13.93 -7.90
CA PHE A 61 2.41 14.06 -6.73
C PHE A 61 0.95 14.43 -7.09
N GLY A 62 0.69 14.86 -8.33
CA GLY A 62 -0.64 15.01 -8.90
C GLY A 62 -1.34 13.67 -9.05
N ASN A 63 -0.64 12.65 -9.60
CA ASN A 63 -1.16 11.30 -9.76
C ASN A 63 -0.16 10.20 -9.37
N LEU A 64 -0.26 9.78 -8.11
CA LEU A 64 0.64 8.77 -7.53
C LEU A 64 0.58 7.39 -8.20
N LYS A 65 -0.51 7.05 -8.90
CA LYS A 65 -0.61 5.78 -9.64
C LYS A 65 0.30 5.76 -10.87
N HIS A 66 0.54 6.91 -11.49
CA HIS A 66 1.37 7.04 -12.68
C HIS A 66 2.87 6.97 -12.36
N THR A 67 3.24 7.14 -11.09
CA THR A 67 4.62 7.06 -10.59
C THR A 67 4.89 5.77 -9.82
N TYR A 68 3.87 4.97 -9.47
CA TYR A 68 4.08 3.66 -8.83
C TYR A 68 5.10 2.79 -9.60
N PRO A 69 6.07 2.13 -8.95
CA PRO A 69 6.22 1.95 -7.51
C PRO A 69 7.13 3.00 -6.83
N TYR A 70 7.49 4.07 -7.51
CA TYR A 70 8.47 5.01 -6.97
C TYR A 70 7.93 5.81 -5.77
N ILE A 71 8.77 5.98 -4.76
CA ILE A 71 8.47 6.76 -3.55
C ILE A 71 9.56 7.80 -3.28
N SER A 72 9.18 8.93 -2.67
CA SER A 72 10.13 9.99 -2.30
C SER A 72 10.63 9.78 -0.89
N ARG A 73 11.95 9.90 -0.71
CA ARG A 73 12.63 9.88 0.59
C ARG A 73 12.35 11.14 1.42
N ASP A 74 11.99 12.24 0.77
CA ASP A 74 11.74 13.54 1.39
C ASP A 74 10.36 13.64 2.08
N LYS A 75 9.48 12.65 1.86
CA LYS A 75 8.15 12.61 2.46
C LYS A 75 8.17 12.13 3.91
N ASP A 76 7.13 12.52 4.66
CA ASP A 76 6.97 12.06 6.03
C ASP A 76 6.71 10.56 6.05
N CYS A 77 7.24 9.88 7.07
CA CYS A 77 7.06 8.45 7.25
C CYS A 77 6.40 8.16 8.61
N PHE A 78 5.41 7.27 8.60
CA PHE A 78 4.64 6.89 9.77
C PHE A 78 4.64 5.39 9.98
N ILE A 79 4.91 4.93 11.19
CA ILE A 79 4.65 3.55 11.59
C ILE A 79 3.17 3.44 12.01
N VAL A 80 2.45 2.48 11.44
CA VAL A 80 1.01 2.32 11.61
C VAL A 80 0.67 0.90 12.09
N PRO A 81 -0.12 0.73 13.17
CA PRO A 81 -0.43 -0.59 13.69
C PRO A 81 -1.47 -1.31 12.85
N ILE A 82 -1.31 -2.62 12.74
CA ILE A 82 -2.31 -3.53 12.18
C ILE A 82 -2.37 -4.81 13.01
N TYR A 83 -3.59 -5.28 13.27
CA TYR A 83 -3.79 -6.53 13.99
C TYR A 83 -3.41 -7.74 13.12
N PRO A 84 -2.83 -8.80 13.70
CA PRO A 84 -2.54 -10.05 12.99
C PRO A 84 -3.67 -10.55 12.08
N GLU A 85 -4.90 -10.54 12.60
CA GLU A 85 -6.11 -11.03 11.92
C GLU A 85 -6.43 -10.30 10.60
N TYR A 86 -5.91 -9.08 10.42
CA TYR A 86 -6.14 -8.27 9.22
C TYR A 86 -4.88 -8.10 8.37
N HIS A 87 -3.72 -8.50 8.89
CA HIS A 87 -2.43 -8.19 8.28
C HIS A 87 -2.23 -8.92 6.97
N THR A 88 -2.37 -10.26 6.97
CA THR A 88 -2.15 -11.09 5.79
C THR A 88 -3.15 -10.80 4.67
N GLU A 89 -4.42 -10.55 5.01
CA GLU A 89 -5.44 -10.17 4.03
C GLU A 89 -5.13 -8.83 3.35
N LEU A 90 -4.70 -7.84 4.14
CA LEU A 90 -4.36 -6.53 3.59
C LEU A 90 -3.06 -6.60 2.81
N LEU A 91 -2.06 -7.31 3.31
CA LEU A 91 -0.68 -7.27 2.84
C LEU A 91 -0.20 -8.70 2.53
N PRO A 92 -0.75 -9.35 1.48
CA PRO A 92 -0.53 -10.78 1.23
C PRO A 92 0.93 -11.14 0.99
N ASP A 93 1.70 -10.34 0.22
CA ASP A 93 3.15 -10.59 0.05
C ASP A 93 3.97 -10.35 1.32
N SER A 94 3.32 -9.97 2.42
CA SER A 94 3.92 -9.82 3.73
C SER A 94 3.59 -10.92 4.73
N ILE A 95 2.99 -12.02 4.25
CA ILE A 95 2.72 -13.22 5.06
C ILE A 95 3.95 -13.69 5.84
N LEU A 96 3.74 -14.06 7.09
CA LEU A 96 4.79 -14.56 7.98
C LEU A 96 4.81 -16.10 7.99
N ASN A 97 5.98 -16.70 8.27
CA ASN A 97 6.14 -18.16 8.31
C ASN A 97 5.26 -18.88 9.35
N ASN A 98 4.71 -18.14 10.31
CA ASN A 98 3.83 -18.65 11.37
C ASN A 98 2.34 -18.39 11.08
N GLU A 99 2.01 -17.97 9.86
CA GLU A 99 0.64 -17.78 9.38
C GLU A 99 0.32 -18.94 8.43
N SER A 100 -0.85 -19.56 8.60
CA SER A 100 -1.22 -20.75 7.83
C SER A 100 -1.55 -20.37 6.39
N PRO A 101 -0.84 -20.91 5.38
CA PRO A 101 -1.20 -20.74 3.96
C PRO A 101 -2.52 -21.45 3.61
N GLU A 102 -3.07 -22.26 4.50
CA GLU A 102 -4.27 -23.07 4.28
C GLU A 102 -5.56 -22.23 4.30
N GLU A 103 -5.55 -21.04 4.93
CA GLU A 103 -6.62 -20.03 4.82
C GLU A 103 -6.44 -19.14 3.56
N PHE A 104 -5.38 -19.39 2.77
CA PHE A 104 -5.03 -18.63 1.58
C PHE A 104 -5.77 -19.15 0.35
N VAL A 105 -7.03 -18.76 0.20
CA VAL A 105 -7.73 -18.89 -1.09
C VAL A 105 -7.29 -17.74 -2.00
N GLU A 106 -6.47 -18.03 -3.02
CA GLU A 106 -5.89 -17.03 -3.96
C GLU A 106 -6.92 -16.15 -4.71
N ASP A 107 -8.19 -16.55 -4.71
CA ASP A 107 -9.19 -16.08 -5.67
C ASP A 107 -9.87 -14.74 -5.36
N PHE A 108 -9.38 -13.97 -4.38
CA PHE A 108 -9.98 -12.68 -4.03
C PHE A 108 -9.28 -11.49 -4.72
N PRO A 109 -9.96 -10.73 -5.61
CA PRO A 109 -9.36 -9.64 -6.38
C PRO A 109 -8.72 -8.52 -5.54
N HIS A 110 -9.21 -8.29 -4.31
CA HIS A 110 -8.71 -7.24 -3.42
C HIS A 110 -7.31 -7.52 -2.88
N ARG A 111 -6.91 -8.81 -2.79
CA ARG A 111 -5.56 -9.19 -2.32
C ARG A 111 -4.49 -8.71 -3.31
N ASN A 112 -4.74 -8.91 -4.60
CA ASN A 112 -3.87 -8.54 -5.72
C ASN A 112 -3.91 -7.04 -6.09
N ALA A 113 -4.82 -6.27 -5.48
CA ALA A 113 -4.91 -4.84 -5.73
C ALA A 113 -3.73 -4.10 -5.09
N ILE A 114 -3.06 -3.25 -5.88
CA ILE A 114 -2.02 -2.34 -5.37
C ILE A 114 -2.65 -1.25 -4.50
N SER A 115 -3.78 -0.66 -4.95
CA SER A 115 -4.50 0.35 -4.17
C SER A 115 -5.38 -0.33 -3.12
N LYS A 116 -5.12 -0.01 -1.85
CA LYS A 116 -5.72 -0.63 -0.67
C LYS A 116 -6.29 0.42 0.27
N VAL A 117 -7.16 -0.02 1.16
CA VAL A 117 -7.88 0.83 2.13
C VAL A 117 -7.55 0.42 3.56
N TYR A 118 -7.14 1.38 4.37
CA TYR A 118 -6.93 1.26 5.80
C TYR A 118 -7.93 2.15 6.54
N VAL A 119 -8.82 1.53 7.32
CA VAL A 119 -9.84 2.22 8.11
C VAL A 119 -9.26 2.53 9.49
N SER A 120 -9.36 3.79 9.94
CA SER A 120 -8.78 4.21 11.21
C SER A 120 -9.65 5.18 11.99
N ARG A 121 -9.39 5.22 13.30
CA ARG A 121 -9.90 6.22 14.26
C ARG A 121 -8.78 6.86 15.06
N ALA A 122 -7.53 6.70 14.61
CA ALA A 122 -6.39 7.25 15.29
C ALA A 122 -6.57 8.76 15.50
N MET A 123 -6.15 9.27 16.65
CA MET A 123 -6.03 10.71 16.85
C MET A 123 -4.93 11.28 15.94
N PHE A 124 -4.94 12.60 15.76
CA PHE A 124 -3.87 13.30 15.05
C PHE A 124 -2.48 13.02 15.65
N PRO A 125 -1.40 13.11 14.85
CA PRO A 125 -1.38 13.52 13.44
C PRO A 125 -1.85 12.41 12.48
N HIS A 126 -2.35 12.82 11.32
CA HIS A 126 -2.69 11.92 10.20
C HIS A 126 -1.73 12.16 9.04
N PRO A 127 -1.46 11.15 8.20
CA PRO A 127 -0.58 11.31 7.06
C PRO A 127 -1.24 12.12 5.94
N ASN A 128 -0.44 12.72 5.07
CA ASN A 128 -0.89 13.42 3.87
C ASN A 128 -0.64 12.58 2.62
N LYS A 129 -1.22 12.99 1.48
CA LYS A 129 -0.94 12.39 0.18
C LYS A 129 0.57 12.41 -0.12
N GLY A 130 1.10 11.25 -0.51
CA GLY A 130 2.52 11.01 -0.79
C GLY A 130 3.34 10.60 0.43
N ASP A 131 2.81 10.71 1.65
CA ASP A 131 3.52 10.24 2.85
C ASP A 131 3.59 8.70 2.88
N LEU A 132 4.60 8.19 3.57
CA LEU A 132 4.92 6.78 3.65
C LEU A 132 4.33 6.15 4.90
N LEU A 133 3.81 4.94 4.76
CA LEU A 133 3.30 4.11 5.85
C LEU A 133 4.17 2.87 6.00
N ILE A 134 4.68 2.63 7.19
CA ILE A 134 5.31 1.38 7.58
C ILE A 134 4.33 0.60 8.43
N PHE A 135 3.83 -0.51 7.89
CA PHE A 135 2.89 -1.36 8.62
C PHE A 135 3.61 -2.17 9.69
N TYR A 136 3.13 -2.02 10.93
CA TYR A 136 3.59 -2.69 12.13
C TYR A 136 2.53 -3.66 12.61
N ARG A 137 2.76 -4.96 12.44
CA ARG A 137 1.88 -6.01 12.93
C ARG A 137 2.03 -6.13 14.44
N THR A 138 0.92 -6.07 15.18
CA THR A 138 0.92 -6.20 16.64
C THR A 138 1.09 -7.66 17.08
N GLY A 139 1.54 -7.91 18.32
CA GLY A 139 1.88 -9.26 18.78
C GLY A 139 2.78 -9.36 20.01
N GLY A 140 3.44 -8.28 20.43
CA GLY A 140 4.31 -8.22 21.62
C GLY A 140 5.80 -8.19 21.26
N LEU A 141 6.69 -8.12 22.26
CA LEU A 141 8.11 -7.77 22.10
C LEU A 141 8.87 -8.51 20.98
N TYR A 142 8.62 -9.80 20.82
CA TYR A 142 9.31 -10.63 19.82
C TYR A 142 8.45 -11.05 18.63
N LYS A 143 7.13 -10.86 18.72
CA LYS A 143 6.17 -11.23 17.67
C LYS A 143 5.70 -10.06 16.83
N SER A 144 5.73 -8.85 17.40
CA SER A 144 5.43 -7.63 16.68
C SER A 144 6.55 -7.30 15.71
N VAL A 145 6.17 -6.84 14.51
CA VAL A 145 7.10 -6.79 13.38
C VAL A 145 6.68 -5.76 12.35
N ILE A 146 7.65 -5.06 11.75
CA ILE A 146 7.38 -4.23 10.56
C ILE A 146 7.48 -5.07 9.29
N THR A 147 6.57 -4.84 8.34
CA THR A 147 6.47 -5.71 7.15
C THR A 147 6.44 -4.95 5.83
N THR A 148 5.84 -3.77 5.78
CA THR A 148 5.42 -3.24 4.48
C THR A 148 5.55 -1.74 4.42
N ILE A 149 5.98 -1.23 3.28
CA ILE A 149 5.88 0.17 2.89
C ILE A 149 4.62 0.33 2.02
N GLY A 150 3.76 1.25 2.44
CA GLY A 150 2.71 1.82 1.61
C GLY A 150 2.94 3.31 1.37
N MET A 151 2.34 3.86 0.31
CA MET A 151 2.34 5.30 0.03
C MET A 151 0.91 5.82 0.04
N VAL A 152 0.63 6.88 0.79
CA VAL A 152 -0.71 7.44 0.93
C VAL A 152 -1.18 8.06 -0.38
N GLU A 153 -2.26 7.53 -0.92
CA GLU A 153 -2.94 8.05 -2.11
C GLU A 153 -3.92 9.16 -1.75
N GLU A 154 -4.72 8.93 -0.69
CA GLU A 154 -5.78 9.84 -0.25
C GLU A 154 -6.13 9.56 1.22
N VAL A 155 -6.49 10.59 1.98
CA VAL A 155 -7.15 10.44 3.28
C VAL A 155 -8.54 11.06 3.22
N LYS A 156 -9.56 10.22 3.43
CA LYS A 156 -10.97 10.59 3.33
C LYS A 156 -11.62 10.64 4.70
N TYR A 157 -12.16 11.81 5.02
CA TYR A 157 -12.94 12.10 6.23
C TYR A 157 -14.39 12.42 5.89
N ASN A 158 -15.22 12.55 6.93
CA ASN A 158 -16.56 13.14 6.87
C ASN A 158 -17.45 12.52 5.79
N PHE A 159 -17.53 11.19 5.79
CA PHE A 159 -18.51 10.48 4.97
C PHE A 159 -19.92 10.96 5.31
N SER A 160 -20.77 11.12 4.29
CA SER A 160 -22.14 11.64 4.48
C SER A 160 -23.04 10.68 5.24
N GLY A 161 -22.69 9.39 5.28
CA GLY A 161 -23.39 8.35 6.01
C GLY A 161 -22.71 6.99 5.84
N GLU A 162 -23.34 5.96 6.39
CA GLU A 162 -22.85 4.57 6.31
C GLU A 162 -22.71 4.11 4.85
N ASP A 163 -23.71 4.38 4.01
CA ASP A 163 -23.69 3.98 2.60
C ASP A 163 -22.52 4.58 1.81
N ASP A 164 -22.19 5.85 2.07
CA ASP A 164 -21.05 6.52 1.43
C ASP A 164 -19.72 5.89 1.87
N PHE A 165 -19.57 5.60 3.17
CA PHE A 165 -18.43 4.89 3.71
C PHE A 165 -18.28 3.47 3.14
N LEU A 166 -19.36 2.69 3.12
CA LEU A 166 -19.36 1.33 2.57
C LEU A 166 -19.01 1.35 1.08
N LYS A 167 -19.64 2.25 0.30
CA LYS A 167 -19.38 2.39 -1.14
C LYS A 167 -17.92 2.76 -1.43
N TYR A 168 -17.33 3.63 -0.60
CA TYR A 168 -15.94 4.03 -0.73
C TYR A 168 -14.97 2.87 -0.44
N CYS A 169 -15.26 2.06 0.59
CA CYS A 169 -14.43 0.93 1.00
C CYS A 169 -14.58 -0.31 0.11
N ARG A 170 -15.78 -0.59 -0.42
CA ARG A 170 -16.14 -1.88 -1.07
C ARG A 170 -15.19 -2.33 -2.19
N LYS A 171 -14.58 -1.40 -2.93
CA LYS A 171 -13.70 -1.73 -4.08
C LYS A 171 -12.25 -2.08 -3.69
N SER A 172 -11.82 -1.76 -2.47
CA SER A 172 -10.39 -1.83 -2.08
C SER A 172 -10.16 -2.23 -0.63
N SER A 173 -11.22 -2.55 0.11
CA SER A 173 -11.18 -2.99 1.50
C SER A 173 -11.06 -4.50 1.58
N ILE A 174 -10.30 -4.98 2.57
CA ILE A 174 -10.26 -6.38 2.99
C ILE A 174 -11.43 -6.80 3.86
N PHE A 175 -12.08 -5.83 4.50
CA PHE A 175 -13.16 -6.09 5.43
C PHE A 175 -14.43 -6.47 4.67
N PRO A 176 -15.09 -7.58 5.05
CA PRO A 176 -16.47 -7.83 4.67
C PRO A 176 -17.36 -6.64 5.00
N GLU A 177 -18.44 -6.46 4.23
CA GLU A 177 -19.36 -5.33 4.42
C GLU A 177 -19.87 -5.24 5.87
N GLU A 178 -20.19 -6.37 6.50
CA GLU A 178 -20.65 -6.42 7.89
C GLU A 178 -19.59 -5.95 8.89
N GLU A 179 -18.31 -6.22 8.66
CA GLU A 179 -17.22 -5.69 9.50
C GLU A 179 -17.08 -4.18 9.31
N LEU A 180 -17.23 -3.67 8.09
CA LEU A 180 -17.26 -2.23 7.84
C LEU A 180 -18.44 -1.55 8.55
N LYS A 181 -19.63 -2.18 8.56
CA LYS A 181 -20.80 -1.67 9.31
C LYS A 181 -20.55 -1.66 10.81
N LYS A 182 -19.99 -2.74 11.37
CA LYS A 182 -19.58 -2.79 12.78
C LYS A 182 -18.57 -1.70 13.09
N MET A 183 -17.55 -1.55 12.23
CA MET A 183 -16.60 -0.46 12.36
C MET A 183 -17.31 0.88 12.36
N TRP A 184 -18.24 1.17 11.44
CA TRP A 184 -18.95 2.46 11.37
C TRP A 184 -19.81 2.78 12.60
N THR A 185 -20.48 1.77 13.15
CA THR A 185 -21.42 1.89 14.28
C THR A 185 -20.77 1.77 15.66
N TYR A 186 -19.54 1.27 15.75
CA TYR A 186 -18.80 1.04 17.00
C TYR A 186 -18.70 2.27 17.92
N SER A 187 -18.66 3.47 17.36
CA SER A 187 -18.49 4.71 18.13
C SER A 187 -19.17 5.90 17.42
N ASP A 188 -19.53 6.91 18.21
CA ASP A 188 -19.96 8.21 17.71
C ASP A 188 -18.87 8.91 16.90
N ILE A 189 -17.60 8.70 17.28
CA ILE A 189 -16.45 9.17 16.50
C ILE A 189 -16.35 8.31 15.24
N LYS A 190 -16.73 8.93 14.11
CA LYS A 190 -16.73 8.27 12.81
C LYS A 190 -15.30 8.00 12.31
N PRO A 191 -15.09 6.85 11.65
CA PRO A 191 -13.78 6.50 11.15
C PRO A 191 -13.44 7.36 9.93
N PHE A 192 -12.14 7.50 9.67
CA PHE A 192 -11.64 7.99 8.40
C PHE A 192 -10.94 6.84 7.67
N VAL A 193 -10.71 7.05 6.37
CA VAL A 193 -10.10 6.04 5.52
C VAL A 193 -8.84 6.59 4.87
N VAL A 194 -7.75 5.84 5.02
CA VAL A 194 -6.51 6.07 4.28
C VAL A 194 -6.48 5.11 3.10
N ARG A 195 -6.56 5.64 1.89
CA ARG A 195 -6.25 4.89 0.66
C ARG A 195 -4.75 4.97 0.44
N PHE A 196 -4.11 3.84 0.18
CA PHE A 196 -2.66 3.77 -0.03
C PHE A 196 -2.31 2.80 -1.15
N LEU A 197 -1.17 3.02 -1.77
CA LEU A 197 -0.55 2.09 -2.70
C LEU A 197 0.37 1.15 -1.92
N TYR A 198 0.20 -0.16 -2.10
CA TYR A 198 1.08 -1.18 -1.54
C TYR A 198 2.36 -1.26 -2.37
N VAL A 199 3.44 -0.67 -1.85
CA VAL A 199 4.68 -0.46 -2.61
C VAL A 199 5.66 -1.61 -2.44
N TYR A 200 6.00 -1.96 -1.19
CA TYR A 200 7.12 -2.88 -0.95
C TYR A 200 6.96 -3.72 0.31
N SER A 201 7.31 -5.00 0.19
CA SER A 201 7.39 -5.93 1.32
C SER A 201 8.83 -6.16 1.72
N PHE A 202 9.17 -5.88 2.98
CA PHE A 202 10.52 -6.05 3.51
C PHE A 202 11.02 -7.51 3.44
N PRO A 203 12.12 -7.81 2.73
CA PRO A 203 12.61 -9.18 2.63
C PRO A 203 13.10 -9.72 3.99
N HIS A 204 13.68 -8.85 4.82
CA HIS A 204 14.01 -9.17 6.20
C HIS A 204 13.11 -8.41 7.18
N ARG A 205 12.52 -9.15 8.13
CA ARG A 205 11.52 -8.63 9.06
C ARG A 205 12.17 -8.26 10.39
N ILE A 206 11.95 -7.03 10.84
CA ILE A 206 12.49 -6.52 12.10
C ILE A 206 11.40 -6.52 13.17
N ASN A 207 11.66 -7.21 14.29
CA ASN A 207 10.73 -7.27 15.39
C ASN A 207 10.84 -6.06 16.34
N MET A 208 9.86 -5.91 17.22
CA MET A 208 9.78 -4.81 18.18
C MET A 208 11.03 -4.70 19.08
N SER A 209 11.61 -5.82 19.54
CA SER A 209 12.85 -5.80 20.31
C SER A 209 13.98 -5.09 19.55
N LYS A 210 14.16 -5.40 18.27
CA LYS A 210 15.16 -4.77 17.43
C LYS A 210 14.82 -3.31 17.11
N LEU A 211 13.54 -2.97 16.93
CA LEU A 211 13.12 -1.56 16.79
C LEU A 211 13.46 -0.72 18.03
N ILE A 212 13.37 -1.30 19.23
CA ILE A 212 13.78 -0.64 20.48
C ILE A 212 15.30 -0.49 20.54
N GLU A 213 16.06 -1.54 20.21
CA GLU A 213 17.52 -1.52 20.13
C GLU A 213 18.02 -0.41 19.19
N LEU A 214 17.36 -0.27 18.03
CA LEU A 214 17.64 0.74 17.01
C LEU A 214 17.11 2.14 17.35
N LYS A 215 16.49 2.32 18.53
CA LYS A 215 15.89 3.60 18.98
C LYS A 215 14.83 4.15 18.02
N ILE A 216 14.19 3.27 17.25
CA ILE A 216 13.00 3.59 16.45
C ILE A 216 11.77 3.65 17.36
N LEU A 217 11.73 2.76 18.36
CA LEU A 217 10.78 2.81 19.47
C LEU A 217 11.54 3.11 20.77
N ALA A 218 10.94 3.93 21.64
CA ALA A 218 11.54 4.31 22.92
C ALA A 218 11.51 3.16 23.97
N GLY A 219 10.66 2.15 23.76
CA GLY A 219 10.54 1.01 24.67
C GLY A 219 9.26 0.22 24.46
N VAL A 220 8.97 -0.69 25.40
CA VAL A 220 7.85 -1.64 25.24
C VAL A 220 6.46 -1.01 25.23
N ASN A 221 6.34 0.20 25.78
CA ASN A 221 5.09 0.96 25.86
C ASN A 221 4.95 2.01 24.75
N ASP A 222 5.94 2.11 23.87
CA ASP A 222 5.98 3.06 22.74
C ASP A 222 5.49 2.55 21.36
N PRO A 223 5.02 1.29 21.17
CA PRO A 223 4.37 0.91 19.91
C PRO A 223 3.23 1.85 19.49
N PRO A 224 3.02 2.03 18.18
CA PRO A 224 2.07 3.01 17.68
C PRO A 224 0.63 2.63 18.03
N ARG A 225 -0.13 3.59 18.57
CA ARG A 225 -1.59 3.50 18.77
C ARG A 225 -2.39 4.14 17.61
N GLY A 226 -1.68 4.68 16.64
CA GLY A 226 -2.17 5.45 15.50
C GLY A 226 -1.04 5.65 14.51
N PHE A 227 -0.95 6.83 13.88
CA PHE A 227 0.15 7.16 12.97
C PHE A 227 1.32 7.75 13.75
N LYS A 228 2.34 6.94 14.04
CA LYS A 228 3.55 7.40 14.74
C LYS A 228 4.58 7.87 13.72
N LYS A 229 4.79 9.18 13.63
CA LYS A 229 5.81 9.75 12.75
C LYS A 229 7.22 9.31 13.18
N ILE A 230 8.05 8.96 12.21
CA ILE A 230 9.48 8.67 12.41
C ILE A 230 10.35 9.65 11.63
N THR A 231 11.61 9.79 12.02
CA THR A 231 12.57 10.62 11.31
C THR A 231 13.05 9.95 10.03
N GLN A 232 13.58 10.73 9.08
CA GLN A 232 14.23 10.18 7.89
C GLN A 232 15.42 9.27 8.24
N GLU A 233 16.16 9.59 9.30
CA GLU A 233 17.25 8.74 9.79
C GLU A 233 16.73 7.38 10.29
N GLN A 234 15.62 7.37 11.03
CA GLN A 234 14.96 6.13 11.45
C GLN A 234 14.43 5.34 10.24
N PHE A 235 13.88 6.01 9.23
CA PHE A 235 13.44 5.37 8.00
C PHE A 235 14.61 4.71 7.24
N ASN A 236 15.72 5.42 7.06
CA ASN A 236 16.93 4.88 6.43
C ASN A 236 17.51 3.69 7.23
N THR A 237 17.45 3.77 8.56
CA THR A 237 17.84 2.66 9.44
C THR A 237 16.94 1.44 9.20
N ILE A 238 15.63 1.63 9.05
CA ILE A 238 14.69 0.55 8.72
C ILE A 238 15.05 -0.08 7.37
N LEU A 239 15.26 0.72 6.31
CA LEU A 239 15.58 0.20 4.98
C LEU A 239 16.84 -0.67 5.00
N LYS A 240 17.89 -0.20 5.67
CA LYS A 240 19.15 -0.93 5.83
C LYS A 240 18.96 -2.25 6.57
N GLU A 241 18.32 -2.21 7.74
CA GLU A 241 18.18 -3.38 8.60
C GLU A 241 17.19 -4.42 8.03
N THR A 242 16.21 -3.97 7.26
CA THR A 242 15.27 -4.85 6.52
C THR A 242 15.87 -5.40 5.22
N ARG A 243 17.11 -4.99 4.87
CA ARG A 243 17.81 -5.37 3.63
C ARG A 243 16.98 -5.05 2.38
N SER A 244 16.33 -3.90 2.39
CA SER A 244 15.46 -3.46 1.31
C SER A 244 16.26 -3.15 0.05
N ASP A 245 15.68 -3.47 -1.11
CA ASP A 245 16.12 -2.85 -2.37
C ASP A 245 15.66 -1.39 -2.37
N GLU A 246 16.55 -0.45 -2.62
CA GLU A 246 16.24 0.98 -2.64
C GLU A 246 15.99 1.49 -4.08
N SER A 247 15.93 0.61 -5.08
CA SER A 247 15.79 0.96 -6.50
C SER A 247 14.53 1.78 -6.84
N PHE A 248 13.48 1.61 -6.05
CA PHE A 248 12.20 2.33 -6.13
C PHE A 248 12.15 3.62 -5.28
N ILE A 249 13.22 3.95 -4.55
CA ILE A 249 13.28 5.14 -3.69
C ILE A 249 14.03 6.25 -4.42
N ILE A 250 13.39 7.42 -4.53
CA ILE A 250 13.93 8.62 -5.17
C ILE A 250 14.24 9.64 -4.07
N ASN A 251 15.35 10.37 -4.23
CA ASN A 251 15.68 11.52 -3.39
C ASN A 251 14.88 12.73 -3.87
#